data_AF-A0A8R1XNS3-F1
#
_entry.id   AF-A0A8R1XNS3-F1
#
_cell.length_a   1.000
_cell.length_b   1.000
_cell.length_c   1.000
_cell.angle_alpha   90.00
_cell.angle_beta   90.00
_cell.angle_gamma   90.00
#
_symmetry.space_group_name_H-M   'P 1'
#
loop_
_entity.id
_entity.type
_entity.pdbx_description
1 polymer ?
#
loop_
_entity_poly.entity_id
_entity_poly.type
_entity_poly.pdbx_seq_one_letter_code
_entity_poly.pdbx_strand_id
1 'polypeptide(L)'
;MSTGFYFTESPLIVSIVLQLIAIPDVATIMTSVFDNDGSSMEHGIQYGRTNFSCFNGGSLINGKCHCQERFEGEACEIEPCLHGGRKSKTGKCHCPYGLTGEKCETITHCIEGKGKLENGRCKCEDRWTGIFCQSRMCHNGISVGSGGQMGSFCLCDIGFTGPFCETPIECIHGRITVENLCSCSPNWAGEDCNQCAYDYQLIDGECKSIVTENSLVAVRNSKSVTLWSFILVIAAATFSIVLIATVVTIYGKKCRSKPSRVGSDAGTDV
;
A
#
# COMPACT_ATOMS: atom_id res chain seq x y z
N MET A 1 -35.50 8.49 10.48
CA MET A 1 -35.10 8.57 11.89
C MET A 1 -36.32 8.34 12.76
N SER A 2 -36.23 7.37 13.66
CA SER A 2 -37.28 6.90 14.57
C SER A 2 -37.57 7.90 15.68
N THR A 3 -38.84 8.04 16.07
CA THR A 3 -39.23 8.37 17.46
C THR A 3 -40.47 7.53 17.81
N GLY A 4 -40.21 6.30 18.26
CA GLY A 4 -41.22 5.45 18.90
C GLY A 4 -41.40 5.89 20.35
N PHE A 5 -42.62 6.22 20.73
CA PHE A 5 -42.97 6.60 22.09
C PHE A 5 -42.99 5.35 22.99
N TYR A 6 -41.98 5.25 23.85
CA TYR A 6 -41.90 4.26 24.93
C TYR A 6 -42.83 4.66 26.07
N PHE A 7 -43.82 3.81 26.38
CA PHE A 7 -44.66 3.93 27.56
C PHE A 7 -43.87 3.57 28.82
N THR A 8 -43.83 4.49 29.78
CA THR A 8 -43.22 4.30 31.10
C THR A 8 -44.32 3.99 32.13
N GLU A 9 -44.11 2.95 32.92
CA GLU A 9 -45.05 2.43 33.94
C GLU A 9 -45.07 3.31 35.20
N SER A 10 -45.68 4.50 35.11
CA SER A 10 -46.01 5.30 36.29
C SER A 10 -47.52 5.63 36.31
N PRO A 11 -48.26 5.24 37.37
CA PRO A 11 -49.71 5.41 37.44
C PRO A 11 -50.16 6.88 37.45
N LEU A 12 -49.30 7.80 37.89
CA LEU A 12 -49.55 9.24 37.83
C LEU A 12 -49.65 9.75 36.39
N ILE A 13 -48.82 9.22 35.48
CA ILE A 13 -48.81 9.63 34.06
C ILE A 13 -50.07 9.11 33.37
N VAL A 14 -50.52 7.89 33.68
CA VAL A 14 -51.76 7.32 33.13
C VAL A 14 -52.99 8.16 33.55
N SER A 15 -53.04 8.62 34.81
CA SER A 15 -54.15 9.46 35.27
C SER A 15 -54.18 10.83 34.60
N ILE A 16 -53.02 11.45 34.35
CA ILE A 16 -52.93 12.74 33.64
C ILE A 16 -53.33 12.55 32.18
N VAL A 17 -52.88 11.47 31.53
CA VAL A 17 -53.26 11.15 30.14
C VAL A 17 -54.77 10.92 30.05
N LEU A 18 -55.40 10.20 31.00
CA LEU A 18 -56.85 10.00 31.01
C LEU A 18 -57.65 11.30 31.19
N GLN A 19 -57.14 12.26 31.97
CA GLN A 19 -57.82 13.55 32.16
C GLN A 19 -57.72 14.47 30.94
N LEU A 20 -56.66 14.34 30.13
CA LEU A 20 -56.50 15.11 28.89
C LEU A 20 -57.42 14.64 27.76
N ILE A 21 -57.88 13.38 27.79
CA ILE A 21 -58.84 12.85 26.80
C ILE A 21 -60.29 13.29 27.09
N ALA A 22 -60.55 13.92 28.24
CA ALA A 22 -61.89 14.38 28.63
C ALA A 22 -62.15 15.87 28.31
N ILE A 23 -61.27 16.55 27.56
CA ILE A 23 -61.46 17.95 27.17
C ILE A 23 -62.02 17.97 25.72
N PRO A 24 -63.29 18.39 25.52
CA PRO A 24 -63.95 18.33 24.21
C PRO A 24 -63.42 19.32 23.16
N ASP A 25 -62.45 20.18 23.50
CA ASP A 25 -61.94 21.24 22.63
C ASP A 25 -60.65 20.90 21.85
N VAL A 26 -60.34 19.62 21.62
CA VAL A 26 -59.25 19.22 20.69
C VAL A 26 -59.77 18.92 19.28
N ALA A 27 -61.09 18.83 19.08
CA ALA A 27 -61.68 18.69 17.74
C ALA A 27 -61.63 20.01 16.94
N THR A 28 -61.64 21.16 17.62
CA THR A 28 -61.69 22.50 17.02
C THR A 28 -60.31 23.05 16.62
N ILE A 29 -59.22 22.54 17.18
CA ILE A 29 -57.86 23.00 16.81
C ILE A 29 -57.34 22.31 15.54
N MET A 30 -57.83 21.10 15.22
CA MET A 30 -57.47 20.43 13.96
C MET A 30 -58.15 21.06 12.74
N THR A 31 -59.27 21.78 12.88
CA THR A 31 -59.91 22.45 11.73
C THR A 31 -59.16 23.70 11.31
N SER A 32 -58.56 24.46 12.22
CA SER A 32 -57.87 25.72 11.86
C SER A 32 -56.47 25.57 11.28
N VAL A 33 -55.87 24.37 11.30
CA VAL A 33 -54.54 24.13 10.69
C VAL A 33 -54.65 23.66 9.23
N PHE A 34 -55.82 23.23 8.78
CA PHE A 34 -56.03 22.81 7.39
C PHE A 34 -56.85 23.79 6.54
N ASP A 35 -57.23 24.94 7.10
CA ASP A 35 -57.82 26.04 6.34
C ASP A 35 -56.77 27.14 6.14
N ASN A 36 -56.04 27.09 5.02
CA ASN A 36 -55.93 28.24 4.10
C ASN A 36 -55.06 27.94 2.86
N ASP A 37 -55.72 28.12 1.72
CA ASP A 37 -55.21 28.53 0.41
C ASP A 37 -54.23 27.63 -0.36
N GLY A 38 -54.79 26.52 -0.86
CA GLY A 38 -54.45 25.94 -2.16
C GLY A 38 -55.52 26.29 -3.21
N SER A 39 -55.85 27.57 -3.34
CA SER A 39 -56.74 28.12 -4.36
C SER A 39 -56.03 28.14 -5.72
N SER A 40 -56.07 27.02 -6.44
CA SER A 40 -56.19 26.94 -7.91
C SER A 40 -56.16 25.47 -8.35
N MET A 41 -57.23 24.74 -8.02
CA MET A 41 -57.63 23.57 -8.81
C MET A 41 -58.45 24.07 -10.00
N GLU A 42 -57.77 24.70 -10.97
CA GLU A 42 -58.31 24.80 -12.32
C GLU A 42 -57.89 23.53 -13.08
N HIS A 43 -58.89 22.91 -13.70
CA HIS A 43 -58.87 21.65 -14.44
C HIS A 43 -58.99 20.38 -13.60
N GLY A 44 -60.27 19.99 -13.48
CA GLY A 44 -60.73 18.77 -12.85
C GLY A 44 -60.00 17.51 -13.31
N ILE A 45 -60.03 16.57 -12.37
CA ILE A 45 -59.53 15.20 -12.48
C ILE A 45 -60.06 14.58 -13.78
N GLN A 46 -59.23 14.62 -14.82
CA GLN A 46 -59.47 13.88 -16.05
C GLN A 46 -59.21 12.40 -15.74
N TYR A 47 -60.19 11.73 -15.13
CA TYR A 47 -60.34 10.28 -15.21
C TYR A 47 -60.42 9.92 -16.70
N GLY A 48 -59.28 9.62 -17.31
CA GLY A 48 -59.23 9.42 -18.76
C GLY A 48 -57.84 9.32 -19.39
N ARG A 49 -56.75 9.74 -18.72
CA ARG A 49 -55.41 9.33 -19.17
C ARG A 49 -55.05 7.97 -18.54
N THR A 50 -55.79 6.95 -18.96
CA THR A 50 -55.42 5.55 -18.70
C THR A 50 -54.01 5.33 -19.22
N ASN A 51 -53.06 5.12 -18.30
CA ASN A 51 -51.63 4.83 -18.54
C ASN A 51 -50.71 6.03 -18.83
N PHE A 52 -50.57 6.97 -17.88
CA PHE A 52 -49.39 7.86 -17.86
C PHE A 52 -48.19 7.09 -17.30
N SER A 53 -47.27 6.69 -18.18
CA SER A 53 -46.00 6.06 -17.82
C SER A 53 -44.86 7.02 -18.07
N CYS A 54 -43.86 7.00 -17.20
CA CYS A 54 -42.60 7.69 -17.44
C CYS A 54 -41.75 6.87 -18.42
N PHE A 55 -41.06 7.55 -19.33
CA PHE A 55 -40.10 6.97 -20.28
C PHE A 55 -38.70 6.93 -19.69
N ASN A 56 -37.78 6.24 -20.37
CA ASN A 56 -36.33 6.27 -20.08
C ASN A 56 -35.96 5.99 -18.61
N GLY A 57 -36.73 5.12 -17.95
CA GLY A 57 -36.51 4.76 -16.55
C GLY A 57 -36.86 5.87 -15.55
N GLY A 58 -37.61 6.89 -15.96
CA GLY A 58 -38.18 7.89 -15.07
C GLY A 58 -39.12 7.25 -14.03
N SER A 59 -39.14 7.80 -12.83
CA SER A 59 -39.98 7.34 -11.73
C SER A 59 -41.21 8.24 -11.57
N LEU A 60 -42.41 7.65 -11.51
CA LEU A 60 -43.63 8.41 -11.26
C LEU A 60 -43.76 8.70 -9.76
N ILE A 61 -43.61 9.97 -9.38
CA ILE A 61 -43.72 10.43 -7.99
C ILE A 61 -44.78 11.53 -7.93
N ASN A 62 -45.82 11.35 -7.09
CA ASN A 62 -46.89 12.33 -6.88
C ASN A 62 -47.52 12.85 -8.20
N GLY A 63 -47.74 11.97 -9.18
CA GLY A 63 -48.36 12.34 -10.47
C GLY A 63 -47.45 13.04 -11.47
N LYS A 64 -46.16 13.23 -11.15
CA LYS A 64 -45.15 13.81 -12.06
C LYS A 64 -44.01 12.83 -12.28
N CYS A 65 -43.46 12.78 -13.50
CA CYS A 65 -42.27 11.99 -13.75
C CYS A 65 -41.02 12.68 -13.21
N HIS A 66 -40.21 11.92 -12.46
CA HIS A 66 -38.86 12.28 -12.08
C HIS A 66 -37.88 11.55 -12.98
N CYS A 67 -37.16 12.30 -13.80
CA CYS A 67 -36.30 11.75 -14.84
C CYS A 67 -34.96 11.29 -14.30
N GLN A 68 -34.39 10.26 -14.95
CA GLN A 68 -32.99 9.93 -14.75
C GLN A 68 -32.09 11.10 -15.17
N GLU A 69 -30.86 11.12 -14.67
CA GLU A 69 -29.91 12.20 -14.95
C GLU A 69 -29.82 12.47 -16.46
N ARG A 70 -29.91 13.75 -16.85
CA ARG A 70 -29.87 14.27 -18.23
C ARG A 70 -31.11 14.05 -19.10
N PHE A 71 -32.09 13.23 -18.71
CA PHE A 71 -33.37 13.17 -19.44
C PHE A 71 -34.30 14.30 -19.01
N GLU A 72 -35.12 14.79 -19.95
CA GLU A 72 -36.01 15.94 -19.75
C GLU A 72 -37.43 15.63 -20.25
N GLY A 73 -38.36 16.57 -20.08
CA GLY A 73 -39.75 16.43 -20.51
C GLY A 73 -40.70 16.06 -19.38
N GLU A 74 -42.01 16.19 -19.60
CA GLU A 74 -43.03 15.92 -18.58
C GLU A 74 -43.13 14.44 -18.24
N ALA A 75 -42.85 13.58 -19.22
CA ALA A 75 -42.82 12.12 -19.10
C ALA A 75 -41.39 11.56 -19.22
N CYS A 76 -40.34 12.39 -19.19
CA CYS A 76 -38.95 12.01 -19.43
C CYS A 76 -38.67 11.49 -20.85
N GLU A 77 -39.50 11.91 -21.81
CA GLU A 77 -39.45 11.52 -23.22
C GLU A 77 -38.34 12.22 -24.00
N ILE A 78 -37.80 13.31 -23.48
CA ILE A 78 -36.75 14.09 -24.14
C ILE A 78 -35.38 13.50 -23.76
N GLU A 79 -34.71 12.94 -24.77
CA GLU A 79 -33.34 12.46 -24.62
C GLU A 79 -32.30 13.59 -24.65
N PRO A 80 -31.22 13.49 -23.85
CA PRO A 80 -30.09 14.40 -23.92
C PRO A 80 -29.25 14.20 -25.19
N CYS A 81 -28.51 15.24 -25.55
CA CYS A 81 -27.40 15.10 -26.49
C CYS A 81 -26.27 14.27 -25.87
N LEU A 82 -25.65 13.40 -26.66
CA LEU A 82 -24.54 12.56 -26.21
C LEU A 82 -23.22 13.34 -26.21
N HIS A 83 -22.23 12.77 -25.52
CA HIS A 83 -20.83 13.20 -25.54
C HIS A 83 -20.61 14.71 -25.27
N GLY A 84 -21.46 15.32 -24.45
CA GLY A 84 -21.37 16.75 -24.10
C GLY A 84 -21.94 17.71 -25.15
N GLY A 85 -22.73 17.21 -26.10
CA GLY A 85 -23.53 18.05 -26.98
C GLY A 85 -24.51 18.93 -26.21
N ARG A 86 -24.84 20.09 -26.77
CA ARG A 86 -25.77 21.05 -26.17
C ARG A 86 -27.05 21.13 -26.98
N LYS A 87 -28.18 21.14 -26.30
CA LYS A 87 -29.49 21.23 -26.96
C LYS A 87 -29.79 22.68 -27.37
N SER A 88 -30.17 22.87 -28.63
CA SER A 88 -30.63 24.15 -29.17
C SER A 88 -32.07 24.45 -28.75
N LYS A 89 -32.51 25.71 -28.91
CA LYS A 89 -33.91 26.11 -28.69
C LYS A 89 -34.91 25.35 -29.56
N THR A 90 -34.48 24.90 -30.74
CA THR A 90 -35.29 24.10 -31.68
C THR A 90 -35.28 22.60 -31.37
N GLY A 91 -34.58 22.18 -30.32
CA GLY A 91 -34.46 20.79 -29.91
C GLY A 91 -33.34 19.99 -30.56
N LYS A 92 -32.64 20.56 -31.56
CA LYS A 92 -31.48 19.91 -32.21
C LYS A 92 -30.23 19.96 -31.35
N CYS A 93 -29.36 18.95 -31.44
CA CYS A 93 -28.08 18.94 -30.76
C CYS A 93 -27.01 19.72 -31.53
N HIS A 94 -26.29 20.59 -30.82
CA HIS A 94 -25.02 21.17 -31.27
C HIS A 94 -23.88 20.30 -30.73
N CYS A 95 -23.13 19.69 -31.66
CA CYS A 95 -22.09 18.73 -31.31
C CYS A 95 -20.73 19.40 -31.07
N PRO A 96 -19.95 18.91 -30.09
CA PRO A 96 -18.56 19.31 -29.95
C PRO A 96 -17.73 18.91 -31.17
N TYR A 97 -16.53 19.46 -31.26
CA TYR A 97 -15.59 19.10 -32.32
C TYR A 97 -15.35 17.59 -32.36
N GLY A 98 -15.32 17.03 -33.57
CA GLY A 98 -15.13 15.59 -33.79
C GLY A 98 -16.40 14.75 -33.73
N LEU A 99 -17.56 15.34 -33.46
CA LEU A 99 -18.83 14.64 -33.32
C LEU A 99 -19.88 15.19 -34.28
N THR A 100 -20.73 14.30 -34.77
CA THR A 100 -21.86 14.58 -35.65
C THR A 100 -23.01 13.62 -35.37
N GLY A 101 -24.11 13.76 -36.11
CA GLY A 101 -25.35 13.02 -35.88
C GLY A 101 -26.38 13.85 -35.13
N GLU A 102 -27.61 13.35 -35.08
CA GLU A 102 -28.74 14.08 -34.47
C GLU A 102 -28.57 14.28 -32.96
N LYS A 103 -27.85 13.36 -32.31
CA LYS A 103 -27.56 13.34 -30.88
C LYS A 103 -26.07 13.40 -30.59
N CYS A 104 -25.21 13.69 -31.57
CA CYS A 104 -23.74 13.69 -31.43
C CYS A 104 -23.13 12.31 -31.16
N GLU A 105 -23.77 11.26 -31.67
CA GLU A 105 -23.39 9.86 -31.53
C GLU A 105 -22.26 9.42 -32.47
N THR A 106 -22.10 10.11 -33.61
CA THR A 106 -21.16 9.72 -34.66
C THR A 106 -19.83 10.46 -34.48
N ILE A 107 -18.75 9.72 -34.30
CA ILE A 107 -17.39 10.22 -34.25
C ILE A 107 -16.85 10.40 -35.68
N THR A 108 -16.17 11.51 -35.94
CA THR A 108 -15.64 11.85 -37.28
C THR A 108 -14.15 11.59 -37.45
N HIS A 109 -13.41 11.42 -36.35
CA HIS A 109 -11.98 11.13 -36.39
C HIS A 109 -11.55 10.40 -35.11
N CYS A 110 -10.44 9.69 -35.19
CA CYS A 110 -9.74 9.14 -34.03
C CYS A 110 -8.38 9.81 -33.92
N ILE A 111 -7.74 9.77 -32.76
CA ILE A 111 -6.36 10.24 -32.66
C ILE A 111 -5.46 9.30 -33.48
N GLU A 112 -4.65 9.89 -34.34
CA GLU A 112 -3.73 9.18 -35.21
C GLU A 112 -2.78 8.28 -34.42
N GLY A 113 -2.61 7.04 -34.89
CA GLY A 113 -1.76 6.02 -34.25
C GLY A 113 -2.26 5.49 -32.90
N LYS A 114 -3.53 5.76 -32.55
CA LYS A 114 -4.14 5.27 -31.30
C LYS A 114 -5.45 4.51 -31.52
N GLY A 115 -5.99 4.61 -32.73
CA GLY A 115 -7.22 3.94 -33.10
C GLY A 115 -7.59 4.21 -34.54
N LYS A 116 -8.53 3.41 -35.02
CA LYS A 116 -9.06 3.47 -36.38
C LYS A 116 -10.54 3.82 -36.36
N LEU A 117 -10.93 4.73 -37.25
CA LEU A 117 -12.34 5.09 -37.41
C LEU A 117 -13.07 3.99 -38.20
N GLU A 118 -14.07 3.38 -37.56
CA GLU A 118 -14.92 2.34 -38.15
C GLU A 118 -16.39 2.67 -37.86
N ASN A 119 -17.19 2.85 -38.91
CA ASN A 119 -18.64 3.07 -38.81
C ASN A 119 -19.04 4.16 -37.80
N GLY A 120 -18.37 5.32 -37.83
CA GLY A 120 -18.67 6.43 -36.94
C GLY A 120 -18.24 6.23 -35.49
N ARG A 121 -17.40 5.23 -35.20
CA ARG A 121 -16.82 4.98 -33.87
C ARG A 121 -15.32 4.70 -33.97
N CYS A 122 -14.58 5.01 -32.93
CA CYS A 122 -13.17 4.67 -32.86
C CYS A 122 -12.98 3.26 -32.30
N LYS A 123 -12.28 2.41 -33.05
CA LYS A 123 -11.71 1.18 -32.56
C LYS A 123 -10.29 1.47 -32.08
N CYS A 124 -10.10 1.52 -30.76
CA CYS A 124 -8.80 1.84 -30.19
C CYS A 124 -7.80 0.71 -30.36
N GLU A 125 -6.55 1.09 -30.57
CA GLU A 125 -5.42 0.18 -30.46
C GLU A 125 -5.23 -0.24 -29.01
N ASP A 126 -4.47 -1.33 -28.83
CA ASP A 126 -4.13 -1.83 -27.51
C ASP A 126 -3.60 -0.69 -26.63
N ARG A 127 -4.21 -0.56 -25.45
CA ARG A 127 -3.86 0.39 -24.37
C ARG A 127 -4.37 1.81 -24.56
N TRP A 128 -5.23 2.04 -25.54
CA TRP A 128 -5.97 3.29 -25.67
C TRP A 128 -7.47 3.08 -25.46
N THR A 129 -8.12 4.10 -24.92
CA THR A 129 -9.55 4.11 -24.61
C THR A 129 -10.13 5.52 -24.74
N GLY A 130 -11.43 5.64 -24.54
CA GLY A 130 -12.20 6.86 -24.77
C GLY A 130 -12.72 6.96 -26.20
N ILE A 131 -13.69 7.86 -26.40
CA ILE A 131 -14.44 7.98 -27.66
C ILE A 131 -13.56 8.32 -28.88
N PHE A 132 -12.41 8.96 -28.68
CA PHE A 132 -11.42 9.27 -29.71
C PHE A 132 -10.10 8.51 -29.52
N CYS A 133 -10.04 7.53 -28.62
CA CYS A 133 -8.81 6.83 -28.20
C CYS A 133 -7.77 7.75 -27.56
N GLN A 134 -8.23 8.77 -26.84
CA GLN A 134 -7.39 9.79 -26.22
C GLN A 134 -6.82 9.40 -24.85
N SER A 135 -7.46 8.47 -24.16
CA SER A 135 -7.10 8.07 -22.81
C SER A 135 -6.21 6.84 -22.86
N ARG A 136 -5.07 6.87 -22.18
CA ARG A 136 -4.16 5.72 -22.10
C ARG A 136 -4.55 4.83 -20.92
N MET A 137 -4.51 3.53 -21.11
CA MET A 137 -4.79 2.51 -20.08
C MET A 137 -3.50 2.05 -19.39
N CYS A 138 -3.65 1.42 -18.22
CA CYS A 138 -2.56 0.70 -17.56
C CYS A 138 -2.27 -0.60 -18.32
N HIS A 139 -0.99 -0.95 -18.45
CA HIS A 139 -0.52 -2.19 -19.07
C HIS A 139 -0.65 -3.39 -18.12
N ASN A 140 0.20 -3.43 -17.10
CA ASN A 140 0.26 -4.51 -16.10
C ASN A 140 -0.11 -3.93 -14.75
N GLY A 141 -1.40 -3.67 -14.57
CA GLY A 141 -1.91 -3.03 -13.37
C GLY A 141 -3.33 -2.53 -13.52
N ILE A 142 -3.83 -1.87 -12.48
CA ILE A 142 -5.19 -1.36 -12.41
C ILE A 142 -5.21 0.16 -12.37
N SER A 143 -6.21 0.78 -13.01
CA SER A 143 -6.42 2.22 -12.87
C SER A 143 -7.13 2.52 -11.55
N VAL A 144 -6.55 3.43 -10.77
CA VAL A 144 -7.06 3.87 -9.48
C VAL A 144 -7.39 5.36 -9.56
N GLY A 145 -8.54 5.72 -8.96
CA GLY A 145 -9.06 7.09 -8.96
C GLY A 145 -10.17 7.30 -10.00
N SER A 146 -11.06 8.25 -9.70
CA SER A 146 -12.20 8.60 -10.54
C SER A 146 -12.15 10.07 -10.90
N GLY A 147 -11.44 10.42 -11.98
CA GLY A 147 -11.63 11.64 -12.77
C GLY A 147 -11.67 13.00 -12.05
N GLY A 148 -11.27 13.09 -10.77
CA GLY A 148 -11.19 14.35 -10.03
C GLY A 148 -10.00 15.20 -10.47
N GLN A 149 -9.63 16.22 -9.68
CA GLN A 149 -8.49 17.10 -9.98
C GLN A 149 -7.17 16.35 -10.21
N MET A 150 -7.00 15.17 -9.59
CA MET A 150 -5.79 14.35 -9.69
C MET A 150 -5.82 13.33 -10.84
N GLY A 151 -6.94 13.22 -11.58
CA GLY A 151 -7.09 12.22 -12.63
C GLY A 151 -7.09 10.78 -12.10
N SER A 152 -6.88 9.81 -12.99
CA SER A 152 -6.62 8.40 -12.66
C SER A 152 -5.13 8.10 -12.81
N PHE A 153 -4.57 7.27 -11.92
CA PHE A 153 -3.20 6.77 -12.01
C PHE A 153 -3.19 5.24 -12.06
N CYS A 154 -2.07 4.64 -12.46
CA CYS A 154 -1.93 3.20 -12.51
C CYS A 154 -1.25 2.68 -11.24
N LEU A 155 -1.86 1.68 -10.60
CA LEU A 155 -1.19 0.84 -9.61
C LEU A 155 -0.66 -0.39 -10.34
N CYS A 156 0.66 -0.56 -10.35
CA CYS A 156 1.32 -1.61 -11.11
C CYS A 156 1.30 -2.95 -10.39
N ASP A 157 1.18 -4.01 -11.18
CA ASP A 157 1.38 -5.38 -10.75
C ASP A 157 2.83 -5.59 -10.29
N ILE A 158 3.07 -6.67 -9.55
CA ILE A 158 4.42 -7.02 -9.11
C ILE A 158 5.32 -7.28 -10.33
N GLY A 159 6.47 -6.62 -10.37
CA GLY A 159 7.45 -6.69 -11.45
C GLY A 159 7.31 -5.61 -12.52
N PHE A 160 6.43 -4.62 -12.34
CA PHE A 160 6.25 -3.54 -13.29
C PHE A 160 6.31 -2.16 -12.64
N THR A 161 6.77 -1.19 -13.40
CA THR A 161 6.88 0.23 -13.02
C THR A 161 6.53 1.14 -14.19
N GLY A 162 6.55 2.44 -13.94
CA GLY A 162 6.19 3.48 -14.90
C GLY A 162 4.77 4.01 -14.71
N PRO A 163 4.44 5.15 -15.35
CA PRO A 163 3.15 5.82 -15.19
C PRO A 163 1.97 5.00 -15.69
N PHE A 164 2.21 4.03 -16.60
CA PHE A 164 1.21 3.12 -17.13
C PHE A 164 1.59 1.64 -16.93
N CYS A 165 2.56 1.34 -16.06
CA CYS A 165 3.01 -0.04 -15.78
C CYS A 165 3.53 -0.78 -17.01
N GLU A 166 4.16 -0.03 -17.93
CA GLU A 166 4.69 -0.54 -19.19
C GLU A 166 6.12 -1.06 -19.08
N THR A 167 6.85 -0.66 -18.04
CA THR A 167 8.27 -0.97 -17.88
C THR A 167 8.42 -2.16 -16.93
N PRO A 168 8.96 -3.31 -17.39
CA PRO A 168 9.31 -4.40 -16.50
C PRO A 168 10.48 -4.01 -15.58
N ILE A 169 10.44 -4.44 -14.32
CA ILE A 169 11.52 -4.26 -13.37
C ILE A 169 12.51 -5.41 -13.56
N GLU A 170 13.77 -5.07 -13.82
CA GLU A 170 14.85 -6.03 -14.00
C GLU A 170 15.82 -5.94 -12.82
N CYS A 171 15.97 -7.04 -12.07
CA CYS A 171 16.96 -7.16 -10.99
C CYS A 171 18.06 -8.13 -11.43
N ILE A 172 19.26 -7.65 -11.75
CA ILE A 172 20.33 -8.46 -12.35
C ILE A 172 20.78 -9.55 -11.36
N HIS A 173 21.15 -9.15 -10.15
CA HIS A 173 21.59 -10.05 -9.09
C HIS A 173 20.66 -9.97 -7.89
N GLY A 174 19.35 -10.00 -8.13
CA GLY A 174 18.36 -9.82 -7.07
C GLY A 174 17.01 -10.44 -7.39
N ARG A 175 16.03 -10.15 -6.54
CA ARG A 175 14.63 -10.57 -6.71
C ARG A 175 13.73 -9.37 -6.48
N ILE A 176 12.59 -9.34 -7.17
CA ILE A 176 11.60 -8.28 -7.03
C ILE A 176 10.80 -8.52 -5.74
N THR A 177 10.63 -7.48 -4.93
CA THR A 177 9.82 -7.50 -3.70
C THR A 177 8.35 -7.21 -3.99
N VAL A 178 7.48 -7.40 -3.01
CA VAL A 178 6.05 -7.02 -3.10
C VAL A 178 5.83 -5.51 -3.26
N GLU A 179 6.85 -4.70 -2.96
CA GLU A 179 6.83 -3.24 -3.11
C GLU A 179 7.40 -2.78 -4.46
N ASN A 180 7.64 -3.70 -5.41
CA ASN A 180 8.23 -3.39 -6.71
C ASN A 180 9.64 -2.76 -6.61
N LEU A 181 10.44 -3.26 -5.66
CA LEU A 181 11.85 -2.88 -5.48
C LEU A 181 12.73 -4.11 -5.66
N CYS A 182 13.98 -3.93 -6.08
CA CYS A 182 14.93 -5.04 -6.10
C CYS A 182 15.53 -5.30 -4.71
N SER A 183 15.38 -6.53 -4.23
CA SER A 183 16.14 -7.08 -3.11
C SER A 183 17.39 -7.77 -3.65
N CYS A 184 18.56 -7.18 -3.41
CA CYS A 184 19.81 -7.69 -3.94
C CYS A 184 20.31 -8.94 -3.22
N SER A 185 20.98 -9.80 -3.99
CA SER A 185 21.75 -10.94 -3.47
C SER A 185 22.93 -10.42 -2.64
N PRO A 186 23.52 -11.26 -1.76
CA PRO A 186 24.71 -10.88 -1.02
C PRO A 186 25.80 -10.35 -1.93
N ASN A 187 26.54 -9.35 -1.47
CA ASN A 187 27.65 -8.69 -2.17
C ASN A 187 27.23 -7.75 -3.32
N TRP A 188 25.94 -7.72 -3.70
CA TRP A 188 25.38 -6.85 -4.72
C TRP A 188 24.55 -5.71 -4.11
N ALA A 189 24.47 -4.60 -4.82
CA ALA A 189 23.78 -3.38 -4.44
C ALA A 189 23.32 -2.60 -5.68
N GLY A 190 22.55 -1.53 -5.46
CA GLY A 190 21.95 -0.71 -6.52
C GLY A 190 20.45 -0.96 -6.66
N GLU A 191 19.78 -0.07 -7.40
CA GLU A 191 18.33 -0.13 -7.64
C GLU A 191 17.93 -1.37 -8.45
N ASP A 192 18.80 -1.84 -9.33
CA ASP A 192 18.67 -3.03 -10.19
C ASP A 192 19.66 -4.14 -9.81
N CYS A 193 20.38 -4.00 -8.69
CA CYS A 193 21.41 -4.92 -8.23
C CYS A 193 22.58 -5.14 -9.22
N ASN A 194 22.96 -4.10 -9.97
CA ASN A 194 24.05 -4.13 -10.94
C ASN A 194 25.43 -3.73 -10.39
N GLN A 195 25.52 -3.28 -9.13
CA GLN A 195 26.74 -2.80 -8.50
C GLN A 195 27.20 -3.73 -7.38
N CYS A 196 28.49 -3.71 -7.08
CA CYS A 196 28.98 -4.35 -5.86
C CYS A 196 28.62 -3.52 -4.62
N ALA A 197 28.37 -4.22 -3.51
CA ALA A 197 28.25 -3.58 -2.20
C ALA A 197 29.59 -2.92 -1.80
N TYR A 198 29.54 -1.99 -0.84
CA TYR A 198 30.64 -1.07 -0.47
C TYR A 198 32.04 -1.73 -0.31
N ASP A 199 32.12 -2.92 0.31
CA ASP A 199 33.38 -3.64 0.57
C ASP A 199 33.72 -4.74 -0.46
N TYR A 200 33.09 -4.68 -1.64
CA TYR A 200 33.23 -5.68 -2.68
C TYR A 200 33.69 -5.04 -4.00
N GLN A 201 34.50 -5.78 -4.75
CA GLN A 201 34.94 -5.39 -6.08
C GLN A 201 34.54 -6.44 -7.11
N LEU A 202 34.19 -5.96 -8.30
CA LEU A 202 33.82 -6.81 -9.43
C LEU A 202 35.08 -7.44 -10.01
N ILE A 203 35.26 -8.75 -9.80
CA ILE A 203 36.37 -9.53 -10.32
C ILE A 203 35.79 -10.72 -11.07
N ASP A 204 36.08 -10.81 -12.37
CA ASP A 204 35.60 -11.90 -13.25
C ASP A 204 34.07 -12.07 -13.24
N GLY A 205 33.32 -10.98 -13.13
CA GLY A 205 31.85 -10.99 -13.12
C GLY A 205 31.22 -11.27 -11.75
N GLU A 206 32.00 -11.47 -10.69
CA GLU A 206 31.51 -11.65 -9.33
C GLU A 206 32.01 -10.56 -8.38
N CYS A 207 31.15 -10.12 -7.46
CA CYS A 207 31.53 -9.21 -6.39
C CYS A 207 32.25 -9.97 -5.26
N LYS A 208 33.57 -9.78 -5.15
CA LYS A 208 34.43 -10.42 -4.14
C LYS A 208 34.87 -9.40 -3.09
N SER A 209 34.92 -9.83 -1.82
CA SER A 209 35.29 -8.95 -0.71
C SER A 209 36.75 -8.53 -0.82
N ILE A 210 36.99 -7.23 -0.74
CA ILE A 210 38.34 -6.70 -0.53
C ILE A 210 38.66 -6.75 0.96
N VAL A 211 39.25 -7.85 1.42
CA VAL A 211 39.90 -7.81 2.74
C VAL A 211 41.09 -6.87 2.61
N THR A 212 40.94 -5.64 3.10
CA THR A 212 42.04 -4.67 3.17
C THR A 212 43.16 -5.23 4.05
N GLU A 213 44.41 -4.88 3.75
CA GLU A 213 45.58 -5.30 4.54
C GLU A 213 45.38 -5.04 6.05
N ASN A 214 44.65 -3.99 6.43
CA ASN A 214 44.29 -3.68 7.82
C ASN A 214 43.57 -4.83 8.53
N SER A 215 42.65 -5.50 7.84
CA SER A 215 41.89 -6.63 8.39
C SER A 215 42.75 -7.90 8.49
N LEU A 216 43.64 -8.12 7.50
CA LEU A 216 44.61 -9.22 7.53
C LEU A 216 45.67 -9.04 8.62
N VAL A 217 46.13 -7.81 8.85
CA VAL A 217 47.08 -7.45 9.91
C VAL A 217 46.50 -7.73 11.29
N ALA A 218 45.21 -7.45 11.53
CA ALA A 218 44.55 -7.80 12.79
C ALA A 218 44.59 -9.32 13.05
N VAL A 219 44.31 -10.14 12.03
CA VAL A 219 44.36 -11.62 12.15
C VAL A 219 45.80 -12.12 12.34
N ARG A 220 46.77 -11.57 11.60
CA ARG A 220 48.18 -11.94 11.72
C ARG A 220 48.75 -11.57 13.10
N ASN A 221 48.41 -10.39 13.61
CA ASN A 221 48.82 -9.93 14.92
C ASN A 221 48.18 -10.78 16.03
N SER A 222 46.92 -11.20 15.88
CA SER A 222 46.27 -12.12 16.82
C SER A 222 47.05 -13.44 16.97
N LYS A 223 47.41 -14.09 15.85
CA LYS A 223 48.24 -15.31 15.88
C LYS A 223 49.63 -15.04 16.48
N SER A 224 50.25 -13.90 16.15
CA SER A 224 51.55 -13.51 16.71
C SER A 224 51.50 -13.39 18.24
N VAL A 225 50.52 -12.67 18.79
CA VAL A 225 50.37 -12.48 20.24
C VAL A 225 50.18 -13.81 20.97
N THR A 226 49.41 -14.74 20.39
CA THR A 226 49.28 -16.08 20.98
C THR A 226 50.60 -16.84 21.00
N LEU A 227 51.40 -16.77 19.92
CA LEU A 227 52.69 -17.46 19.81
C LEU A 227 53.71 -16.95 20.83
N TRP A 228 53.85 -15.62 20.96
CA TRP A 228 54.77 -15.02 21.94
C TRP A 228 54.38 -15.38 23.38
N SER A 229 53.09 -15.45 23.68
CA SER A 229 52.59 -15.87 25.00
C SER A 229 53.04 -17.30 25.35
N PHE A 230 52.93 -18.24 24.41
CA PHE A 230 53.41 -19.62 24.61
C PHE A 230 54.93 -19.69 24.81
N ILE A 231 55.70 -18.94 24.04
CA ILE A 231 57.17 -18.91 24.14
C ILE A 231 57.61 -18.43 25.53
N LEU A 232 56.99 -17.37 26.06
CA LEU A 232 57.33 -16.82 27.37
C LEU A 232 57.04 -17.81 28.51
N VAL A 233 55.91 -18.53 28.44
CA VAL A 233 55.56 -19.55 29.45
C VAL A 233 56.57 -20.71 29.45
N ILE A 234 56.95 -21.19 28.26
CA ILE A 234 57.94 -22.27 28.13
C ILE A 234 59.31 -21.83 28.67
N ALA A 235 59.75 -20.61 28.36
CA ALA A 235 61.02 -20.08 28.85
C ALA A 235 61.02 -19.93 30.38
N ALA A 236 59.93 -19.46 30.98
CA ALA A 236 59.81 -19.35 32.43
C ALA A 236 59.81 -20.73 33.12
N ALA A 237 59.14 -21.72 32.53
CA ALA A 237 59.11 -23.09 33.03
C ALA A 237 60.50 -23.74 33.00
N THR A 238 61.23 -23.61 31.88
CA THR A 238 62.59 -24.17 31.77
C THR A 238 63.57 -23.50 32.72
N PHE A 239 63.50 -22.18 32.87
CA PHE A 239 64.33 -21.45 33.84
C PHE A 239 64.06 -21.91 35.28
N SER A 240 62.79 -22.10 35.64
CA SER A 240 62.39 -22.61 36.96
C SER A 240 62.91 -24.02 37.20
N ILE A 241 62.83 -24.90 36.21
CA ILE A 241 63.35 -26.29 36.29
C ILE A 241 64.88 -26.27 36.51
N VAL A 242 65.61 -25.42 35.77
CA VAL A 242 67.07 -25.30 35.93
C VAL A 242 67.43 -24.77 37.31
N LEU A 243 66.71 -23.77 37.83
CA LEU A 243 66.92 -23.27 39.19
C LEU A 243 66.65 -24.34 40.24
N ILE A 244 65.59 -25.13 40.09
CA ILE A 244 65.29 -26.23 41.01
C ILE A 244 66.41 -27.29 40.95
N ALA A 245 66.90 -27.65 39.77
CA ALA A 245 67.98 -28.61 39.62
C ALA A 245 69.31 -28.12 40.24
N THR A 246 69.66 -26.84 40.06
CA THR A 246 70.87 -26.26 40.68
C THR A 246 70.73 -26.19 42.21
N VAL A 247 69.56 -25.82 42.71
CA VAL A 247 69.23 -25.84 44.14
C VAL A 247 69.38 -27.26 44.70
N VAL A 248 68.75 -28.26 44.08
CA VAL A 248 68.83 -29.67 44.52
C VAL A 248 70.27 -30.18 44.51
N THR A 249 71.08 -29.84 43.49
CA THR A 249 72.49 -30.26 43.45
C THR A 249 73.34 -29.57 44.53
N ILE A 250 73.07 -28.29 44.84
CA ILE A 250 73.74 -27.56 45.93
C ILE A 250 73.35 -28.15 47.30
N TYR A 251 72.06 -28.33 47.56
CA TYR A 251 71.57 -28.88 48.84
C TYR A 251 71.90 -30.37 49.00
N GLY A 252 71.84 -31.16 47.92
CA GLY A 252 72.23 -32.56 47.90
C GLY A 252 73.72 -32.76 48.22
N LYS A 253 74.60 -31.89 47.71
CA LYS A 253 76.02 -31.88 48.10
C LYS A 253 76.20 -31.52 49.59
N LYS A 254 75.41 -30.58 50.11
CA LYS A 254 75.49 -30.15 51.52
C LYS A 254 74.97 -31.21 52.52
N CYS A 255 74.02 -32.05 52.13
CA CYS A 255 73.55 -33.15 52.97
C CYS A 255 74.48 -34.38 52.99
N ARG A 256 75.39 -34.54 52.03
CA ARG A 256 76.37 -35.64 52.05
C ARG A 256 77.58 -35.39 52.95
N SER A 257 77.79 -34.17 53.43
CA SER A 257 78.80 -33.90 54.46
C SER A 257 78.20 -34.05 55.87
N LYS A 258 77.97 -35.30 56.31
CA LYS A 258 77.98 -35.60 57.75
C LYS A 258 79.34 -36.21 58.09
N PRO A 259 80.17 -35.55 58.94
CA PRO A 259 81.51 -36.02 59.25
C PRO A 259 81.45 -37.32 60.06
N SER A 260 82.25 -38.30 59.66
CA SER A 260 82.47 -39.54 60.40
C SER A 260 83.03 -39.22 61.78
N ARG A 261 82.28 -39.59 62.81
CA ARG A 261 82.65 -39.45 64.23
C ARG A 261 83.87 -40.34 64.51
N VAL A 262 84.86 -39.69 65.12
CA VAL A 262 86.17 -40.20 65.58
C VAL A 262 86.00 -41.26 66.67
N GLY A 263 86.97 -42.18 66.72
CA GLY A 263 86.96 -43.39 67.52
C GLY A 263 87.23 -43.24 69.02
N SER A 264 87.22 -44.40 69.68
CA SER A 264 87.62 -44.75 71.05
C SER A 264 87.42 -46.28 71.10
N ASP A 265 88.27 -47.13 71.65
CA ASP A 265 89.33 -46.97 72.62
C ASP A 265 90.36 -48.10 72.48
N ALA A 266 91.58 -47.78 72.90
CA ALA A 266 92.65 -48.72 73.21
C ALA A 266 92.48 -49.29 74.63
N GLY A 267 92.99 -50.49 74.91
CA GLY A 267 93.15 -50.97 76.28
C GLY A 267 93.70 -52.40 76.43
N THR A 268 94.61 -52.56 77.40
CA THR A 268 95.26 -53.77 77.96
C THR A 268 96.38 -54.38 77.10
N ASP A 269 97.69 -54.17 77.33
CA ASP A 269 98.56 -53.97 78.51
C ASP A 269 99.05 -55.28 79.17
N VAL A 270 100.40 -55.40 79.19
CA VAL A 270 101.35 -56.39 79.76
C VAL A 270 101.34 -57.84 79.26
#